data_AF-A0AAU1YY54-F1
#
_entry.id   AF-A0AAU1YY54-F1
#
_cell.length_a   1.000
_cell.length_b   1.000
_cell.length_c   1.000
_cell.angle_alpha   90.00
_cell.angle_beta   90.00
_cell.angle_gamma   90.00
#
_symmetry.space_group_name_H-M   'P 1'
#
loop_
_entity.id
_entity.type
_entity.pdbx_description
1 polymer ?
#
loop_
_entity_poly.entity_id
_entity_poly.type
_entity_poly.pdbx_seq_one_letter_code
_entity_poly.pdbx_strand_id
1 'polypeptide(L)'
;MSTLTTTSKAPAHQGLHHLKLCVSDLERSARWYGAVLGAGRVSELDHHRPDGTLFSLVLDVPHLPCRLELRLDPATARALDGNELLTLAVEDRAAVDEWIAHLDGLGVRHSPPVVALVGWVLVVPDPDGLRLRLYTTEPHGLDRSRIEYDSPWLSTGPTDGTAKGAGTVCAVARLRALPDGVAVVASLLEALARATRQEEGCLAYRVHRAQDAPGTFVVYEEWSDGPALAAHRNTAHMTAFREAAGGLVDGLPETELLNPCP
;
A
#
# COMPACT_ATOMS: atom_id res chain seq x y z
N MET A 1 -13.67 -33.84 0.35
CA MET A 1 -12.70 -33.54 1.43
C MET A 1 -11.80 -34.75 1.59
N SER A 2 -10.59 -34.71 1.03
CA SER A 2 -9.60 -35.78 1.22
C SER A 2 -8.87 -35.51 2.53
N THR A 3 -9.10 -36.38 3.52
CA THR A 3 -8.37 -36.38 4.79
C THR A 3 -6.96 -36.87 4.51
N LEU A 4 -5.98 -35.95 4.53
CA LEU A 4 -4.58 -36.31 4.53
C LEU A 4 -4.28 -37.09 5.82
N THR A 5 -4.06 -38.39 5.67
CA THR A 5 -3.62 -39.29 6.74
C THR A 5 -2.22 -38.87 7.16
N THR A 6 -2.11 -38.27 8.34
CA THR A 6 -0.83 -37.81 8.92
C THR A 6 -0.01 -38.99 9.42
N THR A 7 0.98 -39.42 8.64
CA THR A 7 2.17 -40.13 9.14
C THR A 7 3.34 -39.96 8.17
N SER A 8 3.88 -38.74 8.11
CA SER A 8 5.25 -38.52 7.65
C SER A 8 5.89 -37.50 8.58
N LYS A 9 6.86 -37.94 9.39
CA LYS A 9 7.70 -37.02 10.17
C LYS A 9 8.59 -36.31 9.16
N ALA A 10 8.31 -35.03 8.89
CA ALA A 10 9.12 -34.24 7.98
C ALA A 10 10.61 -34.38 8.35
N PRO A 11 11.53 -34.48 7.37
CA PRO A 11 12.96 -34.46 7.63
C PRO A 11 13.35 -33.21 8.43
N ALA A 12 14.36 -33.33 9.32
CA ALA A 12 14.82 -32.21 10.13
C ALA A 12 15.52 -31.15 9.27
N HIS A 13 15.19 -29.88 9.49
CA HIS A 13 15.96 -28.72 9.03
C HIS A 13 16.83 -28.16 10.17
N GLN A 14 17.87 -27.39 9.85
CA GLN A 14 18.81 -26.84 10.85
C GLN A 14 18.54 -25.36 11.22
N GLY A 15 17.43 -24.80 10.74
CA GLY A 15 17.05 -23.40 10.98
C GLY A 15 17.18 -22.54 9.72
N LEU A 16 17.34 -21.22 9.92
CA LEU A 16 17.47 -20.25 8.84
C LEU A 16 18.89 -20.27 8.27
N HIS A 17 19.03 -20.48 6.96
CA HIS A 17 20.34 -20.42 6.30
C HIS A 17 20.66 -19.01 5.78
N HIS A 18 19.70 -18.35 5.13
CA HIS A 18 19.79 -16.99 4.63
C HIS A 18 18.39 -16.48 4.31
N LEU A 19 18.21 -15.15 4.31
CA LEU A 19 17.00 -14.48 3.87
C LEU A 19 17.23 -13.89 2.48
N LYS A 20 16.19 -13.85 1.65
CA LYS A 20 16.25 -13.32 0.29
C LYS A 20 15.19 -12.27 0.08
N LEU A 21 15.62 -11.09 -0.35
CA LEU A 21 14.73 -9.98 -0.70
C LEU A 21 14.91 -9.64 -2.18
N CYS A 22 13.80 -9.47 -2.89
CA CYS A 22 13.83 -8.99 -4.27
C CYS A 22 13.91 -7.46 -4.25
N VAL A 23 14.84 -6.90 -5.01
CA VAL A 23 15.07 -5.46 -5.11
C VAL A 23 15.07 -5.02 -6.57
N SER A 24 14.68 -3.77 -6.84
CA SER A 24 14.76 -3.23 -8.20
C SER A 24 16.13 -2.68 -8.57
N ASP A 25 16.96 -2.37 -7.56
CA ASP A 25 18.33 -1.88 -7.73
C ASP A 25 19.22 -2.42 -6.61
N LEU A 26 20.23 -3.22 -6.96
CA LEU A 26 21.13 -3.88 -6.02
C LEU A 26 21.95 -2.88 -5.19
N GLU A 27 22.54 -1.89 -5.84
CA GLU A 27 23.48 -0.97 -5.21
C GLU A 27 22.76 0.07 -4.35
N ARG A 28 21.60 0.57 -4.81
CA ARG A 28 20.73 1.43 -4.01
C ARG A 28 20.29 0.72 -2.73
N SER A 29 19.88 -0.55 -2.86
CA SER A 29 19.40 -1.34 -1.73
C SER A 29 20.54 -1.68 -0.78
N ALA A 30 21.69 -2.15 -1.28
CA ALA A 30 22.85 -2.44 -0.44
C ALA A 30 23.32 -1.21 0.35
N ARG A 31 23.34 -0.02 -0.26
CA ARG A 31 23.64 1.23 0.48
C ARG A 31 22.62 1.52 1.56
N TRP A 32 21.33 1.32 1.28
CA TRP A 32 20.27 1.57 2.25
C TRP A 32 20.36 0.60 3.43
N TYR A 33 20.45 -0.71 3.18
CA TYR A 33 20.63 -1.72 4.24
C TYR A 33 21.94 -1.53 5.01
N GLY A 34 23.00 -1.05 4.33
CA GLY A 34 24.26 -0.66 4.94
C GLY A 34 24.11 0.52 5.90
N ALA A 35 23.40 1.58 5.50
CA ALA A 35 23.18 2.75 6.34
C ALA A 35 22.23 2.47 7.51
N VAL A 36 21.13 1.76 7.25
CA VAL A 36 20.07 1.55 8.23
C VAL A 36 20.43 0.45 9.23
N LEU A 37 20.94 -0.70 8.77
CA LEU A 37 21.22 -1.87 9.61
C LEU A 37 22.72 -2.11 9.86
N GLY A 38 23.61 -1.29 9.31
CA GLY A 38 25.05 -1.54 9.39
C GLY A 38 25.52 -2.71 8.52
N ALA A 39 24.75 -3.08 7.49
CA ALA A 39 25.05 -4.24 6.65
C ALA A 39 26.34 -4.05 5.82
N GLY A 40 27.19 -5.07 5.78
CA GLY A 40 28.40 -5.14 4.96
C GLY A 40 28.25 -6.12 3.79
N ARG A 41 28.66 -5.73 2.58
CA ARG A 41 28.65 -6.62 1.41
C ARG A 41 29.78 -7.66 1.51
N VAL A 42 29.45 -8.92 1.18
CA VAL A 42 30.39 -10.04 1.09
C VAL A 42 30.56 -10.44 -0.37
N SER A 43 31.42 -9.71 -1.08
CA SER A 43 31.53 -9.78 -2.54
C SER A 43 31.87 -11.16 -3.10
N GLU A 44 32.56 -12.00 -2.33
CA GLU A 44 32.94 -13.36 -2.71
C GLU A 44 31.72 -14.29 -2.86
N LEU A 45 30.57 -13.89 -2.31
CA LEU A 45 29.33 -14.64 -2.34
C LEU A 45 28.29 -14.05 -3.30
N ASP A 46 28.63 -12.96 -3.98
CA ASP A 46 27.73 -12.35 -4.96
C ASP A 46 27.45 -13.31 -6.12
N HIS A 47 26.23 -13.23 -6.65
CA HIS A 47 25.83 -14.11 -7.73
C HIS A 47 25.93 -13.42 -9.08
N HIS A 48 26.69 -14.07 -9.97
CA HIS A 48 26.91 -13.65 -11.34
C HIS A 48 26.34 -14.68 -12.30
N ARG A 49 25.75 -14.21 -13.40
CA ARG A 49 25.37 -15.06 -14.53
C ARG A 49 26.65 -15.61 -15.19
N PRO A 50 26.55 -16.65 -16.05
CA PRO A 50 27.71 -17.15 -16.78
C PRO A 50 28.47 -16.10 -17.61
N ASP A 51 27.80 -15.02 -18.02
CA ASP A 51 28.39 -13.88 -18.73
C ASP A 51 29.06 -12.84 -17.80
N GLY A 52 29.10 -13.09 -16.49
CA GLY A 52 29.65 -12.18 -15.48
C GLY A 52 28.67 -11.14 -14.96
N THR A 53 27.44 -11.05 -15.49
CA THR A 53 26.46 -10.05 -15.04
C THR A 53 26.02 -10.32 -13.61
N LEU A 54 26.24 -9.35 -12.73
CA LEU A 54 25.78 -9.38 -11.34
C LEU A 54 24.25 -9.37 -11.28
N PHE A 55 23.65 -10.27 -10.52
CA PHE A 55 22.19 -10.30 -10.29
C PHE A 55 21.79 -10.51 -8.83
N SER A 56 22.75 -10.71 -7.92
CA SER A 56 22.47 -10.83 -6.49
C SER A 56 23.64 -10.36 -5.66
N LEU A 57 23.37 -9.63 -4.58
CA LEU A 57 24.34 -9.23 -3.57
C LEU A 57 24.12 -10.01 -2.29
N VAL A 58 25.21 -10.38 -1.61
CA VAL A 58 25.13 -10.99 -0.27
C VAL A 58 25.64 -10.00 0.77
N LEU A 59 24.84 -9.81 1.82
CA LEU A 59 25.12 -8.91 2.93
C LEU A 59 25.24 -9.71 4.24
N ASP A 60 26.21 -9.32 5.06
CA ASP A 60 26.28 -9.65 6.47
C ASP A 60 25.66 -8.50 7.27
N VAL A 61 24.70 -8.81 8.12
CA VAL A 61 23.95 -7.81 8.89
C VAL A 61 24.21 -8.05 10.37
N PRO A 62 24.76 -7.06 11.10
CA PRO A 62 24.98 -7.19 12.54
C PRO A 62 23.76 -7.76 13.27
N HIS A 63 24.00 -8.76 14.11
CA HIS A 63 22.99 -9.44 14.95
C HIS A 63 21.91 -10.24 14.21
N LEU A 64 21.88 -10.25 12.87
CA LEU A 64 21.02 -11.16 12.12
C LEU A 64 21.65 -12.57 12.14
N PRO A 65 20.90 -13.64 12.44
CA PRO A 65 21.47 -14.98 12.60
C PRO A 65 21.87 -15.65 11.28
N CYS A 66 21.62 -14.99 10.16
CA CYS A 66 21.92 -15.49 8.82
C CYS A 66 22.17 -14.32 7.86
N ARG A 67 22.74 -14.62 6.70
CA ARG A 67 23.02 -13.61 5.67
C ARG A 67 21.74 -13.12 4.98
N LEU A 68 21.79 -11.88 4.51
CA LEU A 68 20.74 -11.28 3.69
C LEU A 68 21.20 -11.25 2.22
N GLU A 69 20.47 -11.91 1.34
CA GLU A 69 20.69 -11.87 -0.11
C GLU A 69 19.72 -10.87 -0.75
N LEU A 70 20.24 -9.87 -1.45
CA LEU A 70 19.47 -8.96 -2.29
C LEU A 70 19.48 -9.48 -3.73
N ARG A 71 18.32 -9.86 -4.25
CA ARG A 71 18.13 -10.40 -5.59
C ARG A 71 17.59 -9.32 -6.52
N LEU A 72 18.26 -9.11 -7.66
CA LEU A 72 17.73 -8.22 -8.70
C LEU A 72 16.51 -8.85 -9.37
N ASP A 73 15.33 -8.39 -8.98
CA ASP A 73 14.05 -8.73 -9.60
C ASP A 73 13.06 -7.56 -9.38
N PRO A 74 13.10 -6.55 -10.28
CA PRO A 74 12.25 -5.35 -10.15
C PRO A 74 10.76 -5.62 -10.24
N ALA A 75 10.32 -6.72 -10.87
CA ALA A 75 8.90 -7.04 -10.98
C ALA A 75 8.38 -7.57 -9.64
N THR A 76 9.11 -8.53 -9.04
CA THR A 76 8.77 -9.07 -7.73
C THR A 76 8.92 -8.02 -6.63
N ALA A 77 9.96 -7.17 -6.68
CA ALA A 77 10.15 -6.08 -5.73
C ALA A 77 8.91 -5.16 -5.69
N ARG A 78 8.41 -4.74 -6.86
CA ARG A 78 7.17 -3.93 -6.97
C ARG A 78 5.94 -4.66 -6.45
N ALA A 79 5.82 -5.96 -6.73
CA ALA A 79 4.69 -6.76 -6.24
C ALA A 79 4.68 -6.94 -4.71
N LEU A 80 5.84 -6.77 -4.08
CA LEU A 80 6.02 -6.87 -2.63
C LEU A 80 5.92 -5.52 -1.90
N ASP A 81 5.73 -4.41 -2.61
CA ASP A 81 5.53 -3.09 -2.00
C ASP A 81 4.41 -3.17 -0.94
N GLY A 82 4.69 -2.60 0.25
CA GLY A 82 3.78 -2.60 1.39
C GLY A 82 3.71 -3.91 2.18
N ASN A 83 4.36 -5.00 1.73
CA ASN A 83 4.41 -6.26 2.48
C ASN A 83 5.42 -6.21 3.63
N GLU A 84 5.17 -7.01 4.66
CA GLU A 84 5.98 -7.10 5.88
C GLU A 84 6.66 -8.48 5.94
N LEU A 85 7.88 -8.59 5.41
CA LEU A 85 8.59 -9.89 5.33
C LEU A 85 9.67 -10.07 6.40
N LEU A 86 10.15 -8.99 7.02
CA LEU A 86 11.23 -9.02 8.00
C LEU A 86 10.85 -8.22 9.25
N THR A 87 10.76 -8.92 10.38
CA THR A 87 10.61 -8.32 11.72
C THR A 87 11.86 -8.61 12.54
N LEU A 88 12.50 -7.55 13.02
CA LEU A 88 13.68 -7.57 13.87
C LEU A 88 13.26 -7.26 15.31
N ALA A 89 13.80 -8.03 16.26
CA ALA A 89 13.55 -7.80 17.67
C ALA A 89 14.36 -6.60 18.17
N VAL A 90 13.72 -5.74 18.96
CA VAL A 90 14.37 -4.70 19.77
C VAL A 90 13.95 -4.90 21.22
N GLU A 91 14.75 -4.43 22.18
CA GLU A 91 14.54 -4.79 23.59
C GLU A 91 13.21 -4.25 24.12
N ASP A 92 13.04 -2.93 24.09
CA ASP A 92 11.98 -2.21 24.78
C ASP A 92 11.53 -0.93 24.03
N ARG A 93 10.69 -0.11 24.68
CA ARG A 93 10.20 1.15 24.12
C ARG A 93 11.33 2.18 23.91
N ALA A 94 12.36 2.19 24.76
CA ALA A 94 13.46 3.13 24.65
C ALA A 94 14.33 2.80 23.42
N ALA A 95 14.57 1.51 23.16
CA ALA A 95 15.23 1.06 21.94
C ALA A 95 14.48 1.51 20.67
N VAL A 96 13.13 1.52 20.70
CA VAL A 96 12.34 2.08 19.58
C VAL A 96 12.62 3.58 19.39
N ASP A 97 12.76 4.36 20.47
CA ASP A 97 13.10 5.79 20.37
C ASP A 97 14.52 6.02 19.82
N GLU A 98 15.48 5.17 20.20
CA GLU A 98 16.84 5.20 19.63
C GLU A 98 16.83 4.91 18.12
N TRP A 99 16.04 3.93 17.67
CA TRP A 99 15.85 3.64 16.25
C TRP A 99 15.20 4.80 15.49
N ILE A 100 14.23 5.49 16.10
CA ILE A 100 13.63 6.69 15.50
C ILE A 100 14.69 7.77 15.30
N ALA A 101 15.48 8.08 16.34
CA ALA A 101 16.54 9.08 16.26
C ALA A 101 17.60 8.74 15.19
N HIS A 102 17.96 7.45 15.07
CA HIS A 102 18.86 6.96 14.03
C HIS A 102 18.29 7.18 12.61
N LEU A 103 17.03 6.80 12.38
CA LEU A 103 16.38 6.93 11.08
C LEU A 103 16.13 8.38 10.69
N ASP A 104 15.73 9.23 11.64
CA ASP A 104 15.62 10.69 11.48
C ASP A 104 16.97 11.28 11.06
N GLY A 105 18.07 10.87 11.70
CA GLY A 105 19.43 11.28 11.35
C GLY A 105 19.86 10.90 9.93
N LEU A 106 19.30 9.80 9.39
CA LEU A 106 19.53 9.34 8.02
C LEU A 106 18.51 9.93 7.02
N GLY A 107 17.47 10.62 7.48
CA GLY A 107 16.36 11.07 6.63
C GLY A 107 15.54 9.91 6.04
N VAL A 108 15.52 8.75 6.70
CA VAL A 108 14.77 7.57 6.25
C VAL A 108 13.34 7.67 6.75
N ARG A 109 12.36 7.52 5.86
CA ARG A 109 10.94 7.51 6.24
C ARG A 109 10.64 6.32 7.16
N HIS A 110 9.94 6.57 8.26
CA HIS A 110 9.44 5.54 9.18
C HIS A 110 8.09 5.93 9.79
N SER A 111 7.42 4.99 10.44
CA SER A 111 6.22 5.25 11.22
C SER A 111 6.55 5.97 12.54
N PRO A 112 5.58 6.62 13.22
CA PRO A 112 5.69 6.76 14.67
C PRO A 112 5.73 5.37 15.34
N PRO A 113 6.08 5.27 16.64
CA PRO A 113 5.86 4.04 17.39
C PRO A 113 4.39 3.66 17.34
N VAL A 114 4.08 2.46 16.87
CA VAL A 114 2.71 1.93 16.78
C VAL A 114 2.48 0.94 17.90
N VAL A 115 1.37 1.07 18.63
CA VAL A 115 0.98 0.10 19.65
C VAL A 115 0.40 -1.15 18.99
N ALA A 116 1.17 -2.25 19.01
CA ALA A 116 0.74 -3.56 18.54
C ALA A 116 0.14 -4.40 19.69
N LEU A 117 -0.26 -5.65 19.38
CA LEU A 117 -0.99 -6.53 20.31
C LEU A 117 -0.32 -6.72 21.68
N VAL A 118 1.00 -6.86 21.72
CA VAL A 118 1.75 -7.10 22.97
C VAL A 118 2.93 -6.16 23.17
N GLY A 119 3.40 -5.48 22.13
CA GLY A 119 4.57 -4.61 22.18
C GLY A 119 4.43 -3.39 21.28
N TRP A 120 5.51 -2.62 21.17
CA TRP A 120 5.58 -1.52 20.22
C TRP A 120 6.25 -1.96 18.94
N VAL A 121 5.81 -1.39 17.82
CA VAL A 121 6.39 -1.64 16.52
C VAL A 121 6.73 -0.33 15.81
N LEU A 122 7.92 -0.29 15.22
CA LEU A 122 8.33 0.72 14.27
C LEU A 122 8.38 0.10 12.88
N VAL A 123 7.80 0.76 11.89
CA VAL A 123 7.75 0.29 10.50
C VAL A 123 8.62 1.18 9.63
N VAL A 124 9.52 0.56 8.87
CA VAL A 124 10.52 1.25 8.05
C VAL A 124 10.45 0.69 6.62
N PRO A 125 9.88 1.43 5.65
CA PRO A 125 9.94 1.05 4.24
C PRO A 125 11.37 1.13 3.71
N ASP A 126 11.78 0.10 2.99
CA ASP A 126 13.02 0.10 2.20
C ASP A 126 12.84 0.86 0.86
N PRO A 127 13.89 0.99 0.03
CA PRO A 127 13.80 1.71 -1.24
C PRO A 127 12.80 1.15 -2.26
N ASP A 128 12.37 -0.10 -2.09
CA ASP A 128 11.39 -0.79 -2.95
C ASP A 128 10.00 -0.85 -2.29
N GLY A 129 9.83 -0.27 -1.10
CA GLY A 129 8.56 -0.19 -0.37
C GLY A 129 8.28 -1.39 0.54
N LEU A 130 9.18 -2.37 0.59
CA LEU A 130 9.09 -3.48 1.52
C LEU A 130 9.21 -2.96 2.96
N ARG A 131 8.32 -3.38 3.85
CA ARG A 131 8.26 -2.86 5.22
C ARG A 131 9.05 -3.75 6.17
N LEU A 132 10.18 -3.23 6.65
CA LEU A 132 10.88 -3.79 7.82
C LEU A 132 10.13 -3.38 9.09
N ARG A 133 10.12 -4.27 10.08
CA ARG A 133 9.54 -4.01 11.40
C ARG A 133 10.59 -4.15 12.49
N LEU A 134 10.63 -3.21 13.43
CA LEU A 134 11.35 -3.33 14.69
C LEU A 134 10.31 -3.51 15.79
N TYR A 135 10.31 -4.66 16.47
CA TYR A 135 9.26 -5.05 17.41
C TYR A 135 9.84 -5.34 18.79
N THR A 136 9.26 -4.78 19.85
CA THR A 136 9.77 -4.96 21.22
C THR A 136 9.60 -6.38 21.74
N THR A 137 10.65 -6.92 22.35
CA THR A 137 10.57 -8.19 23.10
C THR A 137 9.95 -7.99 24.47
N GLU A 138 10.17 -6.83 25.10
CA GLU A 138 9.44 -6.44 26.31
C GLU A 138 7.98 -6.10 25.95
N PRO A 139 6.99 -6.72 26.63
CA PRO A 139 5.59 -6.46 26.36
C PRO A 139 5.04 -5.27 27.16
N HIS A 140 4.05 -4.56 26.62
CA HIS A 140 3.26 -3.56 27.34
C HIS A 140 1.95 -4.11 27.94
N GLY A 141 1.76 -5.43 27.89
CA GLY A 141 0.56 -6.14 28.30
C GLY A 141 -0.42 -6.39 27.16
N LEU A 142 -1.43 -7.25 27.40
CA LEU A 142 -2.50 -7.54 26.43
C LEU A 142 -3.69 -6.62 26.66
N ASP A 143 -3.67 -5.44 26.05
CA ASP A 143 -4.82 -4.52 26.02
C ASP A 143 -5.27 -4.27 24.58
N ARG A 144 -6.28 -5.03 24.16
CA ARG A 144 -6.83 -4.94 22.79
C ARG A 144 -7.45 -3.58 22.47
N SER A 145 -7.82 -2.79 23.48
CA SER A 145 -8.42 -1.46 23.26
C SER A 145 -7.39 -0.41 22.82
N ARG A 146 -6.10 -0.68 23.00
CA ARG A 146 -5.00 0.23 22.68
C ARG A 146 -4.31 -0.10 21.36
N ILE A 147 -4.73 -1.18 20.69
CA ILE A 147 -4.11 -1.61 19.43
C ILE A 147 -4.53 -0.66 18.31
N GLU A 148 -3.53 -0.14 17.60
CA GLU A 148 -3.73 0.77 16.48
C GLU A 148 -3.97 0.00 15.17
N TYR A 149 -5.11 -0.70 15.07
CA TYR A 149 -5.50 -1.47 13.87
C TYR A 149 -5.62 -0.59 12.61
N ASP A 150 -5.98 0.68 12.77
CA ASP A 150 -6.17 1.62 11.66
C ASP A 150 -4.88 2.34 11.25
N SER A 151 -3.72 1.97 11.82
CA SER A 151 -2.45 2.58 11.46
C SER A 151 -2.14 2.33 9.98
N PRO A 152 -1.89 3.36 9.15
CA PRO A 152 -1.56 3.19 7.73
C PRO A 152 -0.22 2.44 7.51
N TRP A 153 0.53 2.23 8.58
CA TRP A 153 1.81 1.55 8.61
C TRP A 153 1.69 0.04 8.83
N LEU A 154 0.56 -0.46 9.33
CA LEU A 154 0.33 -1.88 9.55
C LEU A 154 -0.52 -2.48 8.42
N SER A 155 -0.15 -3.68 7.98
CA SER A 155 -1.04 -4.53 7.19
C SER A 155 -1.82 -5.46 8.12
N THR A 156 -3.13 -5.23 8.29
CA THR A 156 -4.00 -6.08 9.13
C THR A 156 -4.59 -7.27 8.37
N GLY A 157 -3.96 -7.69 7.26
CA GLY A 157 -4.53 -8.66 6.33
C GLY A 157 -5.69 -8.05 5.54
N PRO A 158 -6.46 -8.88 4.80
CA PRO A 158 -7.64 -8.38 4.12
C PRO A 158 -8.63 -7.87 5.18
N THR A 159 -8.82 -6.55 5.24
CA THR A 159 -10.07 -5.97 5.72
C THR A 159 -11.18 -6.58 4.88
N ASP A 160 -12.30 -6.99 5.48
CA ASP A 160 -13.45 -7.52 4.75
C ASP A 160 -13.67 -6.75 3.44
N GLY A 161 -13.27 -7.37 2.32
CA GLY A 161 -13.39 -6.88 0.95
C GLY A 161 -12.85 -5.48 0.62
N THR A 162 -12.02 -4.81 1.44
CA THR A 162 -11.59 -3.44 1.17
C THR A 162 -10.08 -3.26 1.27
N ALA A 163 -9.34 -4.07 0.52
CA ALA A 163 -7.97 -3.73 0.15
C ALA A 163 -7.97 -2.40 -0.61
N LYS A 164 -7.82 -1.30 0.12
CA LYS A 164 -7.74 0.05 -0.42
C LYS A 164 -6.35 0.21 -1.06
N GLY A 165 -6.20 -0.28 -2.30
CA GLY A 165 -4.99 -0.02 -3.10
C GLY A 165 -4.68 -0.97 -4.26
N ALA A 166 -5.27 -2.17 -4.32
CA ALA A 166 -4.97 -3.12 -5.40
C ALA A 166 -6.24 -3.86 -5.84
N GLY A 167 -7.07 -3.18 -6.64
CA GLY A 167 -8.28 -3.75 -7.23
C GLY A 167 -9.12 -2.64 -7.86
N THR A 168 -9.76 -2.95 -8.99
CA THR A 168 -10.69 -2.04 -9.67
C THR A 168 -11.71 -1.49 -8.69
N VAL A 169 -11.84 -0.17 -8.60
CA VAL A 169 -12.81 0.51 -7.74
C VAL A 169 -13.98 0.97 -8.59
N CYS A 170 -15.18 0.48 -8.28
CA CYS A 170 -16.42 0.94 -8.91
C CYS A 170 -17.13 1.94 -7.99
N ALA A 171 -17.68 3.01 -8.54
CA ALA A 171 -18.45 3.99 -7.79
C ALA A 171 -19.71 4.41 -8.55
N VAL A 172 -20.75 4.78 -7.79
CA VAL A 172 -21.93 5.46 -8.32
C VAL A 172 -22.11 6.77 -7.57
N ALA A 173 -22.22 7.88 -8.31
CA ALA A 173 -22.61 9.17 -7.77
C ALA A 173 -23.99 9.55 -8.29
N ARG A 174 -24.88 10.03 -7.42
CA ARG A 174 -26.20 10.54 -7.79
C ARG A 174 -26.30 11.99 -7.37
N LEU A 175 -26.74 12.84 -8.29
CA LEU A 175 -27.03 14.23 -7.98
C LEU A 175 -28.36 14.65 -8.58
N ARG A 176 -29.04 15.57 -7.90
CA ARG A 176 -30.27 16.18 -8.37
C ARG A 176 -30.00 17.63 -8.73
N ALA A 177 -30.30 18.01 -9.96
CA ALA A 177 -30.31 19.41 -10.37
C ALA A 177 -31.60 20.10 -9.89
N LEU A 178 -31.49 21.37 -9.53
CA LEU A 178 -32.66 22.24 -9.34
C LEU A 178 -33.40 22.42 -10.67
N PRO A 179 -34.72 22.68 -10.67
CA PRO A 179 -35.54 22.70 -11.88
C PRO A 179 -34.98 23.54 -13.03
N ASP A 180 -34.47 24.74 -12.73
CA ASP A 180 -33.93 25.66 -13.73
C ASP A 180 -32.48 25.33 -14.13
N GLY A 181 -31.80 24.48 -13.36
CA GLY A 181 -30.40 24.10 -13.58
C GLY A 181 -30.20 22.84 -14.41
N VAL A 182 -31.26 22.07 -14.71
CA VAL A 182 -31.17 20.72 -15.28
C VAL A 182 -30.36 20.66 -16.59
N ALA A 183 -30.61 21.57 -17.53
CA ALA A 183 -29.90 21.59 -18.82
C ALA A 183 -28.43 21.99 -18.68
N VAL A 184 -28.14 22.90 -17.76
CA VAL A 184 -26.77 23.35 -17.46
C VAL A 184 -25.99 22.23 -16.80
N VAL A 185 -26.55 21.58 -15.78
CA VAL A 185 -25.92 20.45 -15.08
C VAL A 185 -25.65 19.29 -16.03
N ALA A 186 -26.57 18.98 -16.96
CA ALA A 186 -26.33 17.96 -17.98
C ALA A 186 -25.09 18.29 -18.84
N SER A 187 -24.98 19.54 -19.31
CA SER A 187 -23.84 20.00 -20.12
C SER A 187 -22.53 19.98 -19.33
N LEU A 188 -22.56 20.35 -18.05
CA LEU A 188 -21.41 20.30 -17.14
C LEU A 188 -20.95 18.86 -16.91
N LEU A 189 -21.88 17.92 -16.68
CA LEU A 189 -21.56 16.50 -16.50
C LEU A 189 -20.99 15.86 -17.77
N GLU A 190 -21.47 16.25 -18.95
CA GLU A 190 -20.89 15.79 -20.21
C GLU A 190 -19.47 16.31 -20.42
N ALA A 191 -19.21 17.58 -20.09
CA ALA A 191 -17.87 18.15 -20.14
C ALA A 191 -16.94 17.47 -19.15
N LEU A 192 -17.41 17.24 -17.92
CA LEU A 192 -16.70 16.48 -16.90
C LEU A 192 -16.35 15.08 -17.40
N ALA A 193 -17.33 14.31 -17.89
CA ALA A 193 -17.12 12.96 -18.39
C ALA A 193 -16.10 12.88 -19.53
N ARG A 194 -16.05 13.88 -20.43
CA ARG A 194 -15.03 13.93 -21.49
C ARG A 194 -13.62 14.11 -20.93
N ALA A 195 -13.46 14.95 -19.91
CA ALA A 195 -12.17 15.19 -19.26
C ALA A 195 -11.74 13.98 -18.42
N THR A 196 -12.65 13.43 -17.61
CA THR A 196 -12.36 12.30 -16.71
C THR A 196 -11.89 11.05 -17.45
N ARG A 197 -12.47 10.77 -18.62
CA ARG A 197 -12.07 9.61 -19.45
C ARG A 197 -10.64 9.68 -19.98
N GLN A 198 -9.97 10.82 -19.87
CA GLN A 198 -8.57 10.99 -20.26
C GLN A 198 -7.61 10.80 -19.08
N GLU A 199 -8.13 10.60 -17.86
CA GLU A 199 -7.31 10.40 -16.69
C GLU A 199 -6.65 9.02 -16.68
N GLU A 200 -5.39 9.00 -16.22
CA GLU A 200 -4.70 7.75 -15.92
C GLU A 200 -5.46 7.01 -14.80
N GLY A 201 -5.76 5.73 -15.05
CA GLY A 201 -6.53 4.90 -14.13
C GLY A 201 -8.05 4.99 -14.27
N CYS A 202 -8.61 5.87 -15.11
CA CYS A 202 -10.05 5.85 -15.43
C CYS A 202 -10.36 4.71 -16.42
N LEU A 203 -11.07 3.68 -15.96
CA LEU A 203 -11.49 2.53 -16.80
C LEU A 203 -12.88 2.75 -17.42
N ALA A 204 -13.80 3.39 -16.69
CA ALA A 204 -15.10 3.80 -17.19
C ALA A 204 -15.60 5.05 -16.48
N TYR A 205 -16.27 5.93 -17.22
CA TYR A 205 -17.00 7.08 -16.65
C TYR A 205 -18.24 7.36 -17.49
N ARG A 206 -19.42 7.06 -16.97
CA ARG A 206 -20.70 7.10 -17.71
C ARG A 206 -21.70 7.94 -16.95
N VAL A 207 -22.32 8.90 -17.64
CA VAL A 207 -23.37 9.76 -17.10
C VAL A 207 -24.71 9.30 -17.65
N HIS A 208 -25.67 9.12 -16.75
CA HIS A 208 -27.03 8.70 -17.04
C HIS A 208 -28.01 9.70 -16.45
N ARG A 209 -29.21 9.76 -17.03
CA ARG A 209 -30.35 10.51 -16.51
C ARG A 209 -31.40 9.53 -16.03
N ALA A 210 -31.95 9.73 -14.83
CA ALA A 210 -33.01 8.87 -14.34
C ALA A 210 -34.29 9.06 -15.17
N GLN A 211 -34.97 7.96 -15.50
CA GLN A 211 -36.19 7.98 -16.32
C GLN A 211 -37.35 8.62 -15.56
N ASP A 212 -37.56 8.21 -14.30
CA ASP A 212 -38.68 8.65 -13.47
C ASP A 212 -38.43 10.00 -12.77
N ALA A 213 -37.19 10.50 -12.83
CA ALA A 213 -36.79 11.77 -12.24
C ALA A 213 -35.81 12.50 -13.17
N PRO A 214 -36.29 13.22 -14.20
CA PRO A 214 -35.43 13.87 -15.18
C PRO A 214 -34.50 14.96 -14.62
N GLY A 215 -34.69 15.42 -13.39
CA GLY A 215 -33.73 16.29 -12.70
C GLY A 215 -32.54 15.53 -12.08
N THR A 216 -32.57 14.20 -12.05
CA THR A 216 -31.58 13.36 -11.39
C THR A 216 -30.62 12.76 -12.40
N PHE A 217 -29.33 12.90 -12.11
CA PHE A 217 -28.23 12.32 -12.87
C PHE A 217 -27.52 11.26 -12.03
N VAL A 218 -27.10 10.19 -12.70
CA VAL A 218 -26.36 9.08 -12.11
C VAL A 218 -25.05 8.92 -12.88
N VAL A 219 -23.93 9.03 -12.19
CA VAL A 219 -22.61 8.80 -12.74
C VAL A 219 -22.13 7.44 -12.26
N TYR A 220 -21.72 6.59 -13.20
CA TYR A 220 -21.05 5.32 -12.91
C TYR A 220 -19.58 5.45 -13.29
N GLU A 221 -18.70 5.01 -12.39
CA GLU A 221 -17.26 5.14 -12.52
C GLU A 221 -16.58 3.80 -12.25
N GLU A 222 -15.53 3.49 -13.00
CA GLU A 222 -14.61 2.39 -12.75
C GLU A 222 -13.18 2.93 -12.80
N TRP A 223 -12.39 2.62 -11.78
CA TRP A 223 -11.01 3.09 -11.61
C TRP A 223 -10.06 1.91 -11.41
N SER A 224 -8.81 2.02 -11.86
CA SER A 224 -7.79 0.97 -11.70
C SER A 224 -7.54 0.59 -10.23
N ASP A 225 -7.67 1.57 -9.34
CA ASP A 225 -7.39 1.46 -7.92
C ASP A 225 -7.97 2.65 -7.13
N GLY A 226 -7.86 2.59 -5.80
CA GLY A 226 -8.30 3.65 -4.90
C GLY A 226 -7.56 4.98 -5.07
N PRO A 227 -6.22 5.00 -5.21
CA PRO A 227 -5.47 6.22 -5.51
C PRO A 227 -5.93 6.95 -6.78
N ALA A 228 -6.24 6.26 -7.88
CA ALA A 228 -6.73 6.88 -9.11
C ALA A 228 -8.06 7.61 -8.88
N LEU A 229 -9.03 6.98 -8.19
CA LEU A 229 -10.28 7.64 -7.79
C LEU A 229 -10.03 8.84 -6.84
N ALA A 230 -9.07 8.74 -5.93
CA ALA A 230 -8.72 9.83 -5.03
C ALA A 230 -8.07 11.01 -5.77
N ALA A 231 -7.23 10.74 -6.78
CA ALA A 231 -6.64 11.74 -7.65
C ALA A 231 -7.72 12.48 -8.46
N HIS A 232 -8.66 11.73 -9.05
CA HIS A 232 -9.80 12.27 -9.79
C HIS A 232 -10.55 13.36 -9.03
N ARG A 233 -10.86 13.12 -7.75
CA ARG A 233 -11.60 14.09 -6.91
C ARG A 233 -10.92 15.46 -6.79
N ASN A 234 -9.61 15.51 -7.03
CA ASN A 234 -8.77 16.69 -6.87
C ASN A 234 -8.32 17.32 -8.21
N THR A 235 -8.82 16.83 -9.35
CA THR A 235 -8.45 17.38 -10.66
C THR A 235 -9.03 18.77 -10.91
N ALA A 236 -8.41 19.49 -11.85
CA ALA A 236 -8.87 20.82 -12.26
C ALA A 236 -10.31 20.80 -12.82
N HIS A 237 -10.68 19.78 -13.59
CA HIS A 237 -12.03 19.67 -14.16
C HIS A 237 -13.09 19.29 -13.10
N MET A 238 -12.73 18.54 -12.05
CA MET A 238 -13.63 18.31 -10.90
C MET A 238 -13.86 19.58 -10.09
N THR A 239 -12.82 20.39 -9.88
CA THR A 239 -12.95 21.71 -9.24
C THR A 239 -13.82 22.64 -10.06
N ALA A 240 -13.56 22.75 -11.38
CA ALA A 240 -14.38 23.57 -12.27
C ALA A 240 -15.85 23.11 -12.30
N PHE A 241 -16.10 21.80 -12.29
CA PHE A 241 -17.46 21.26 -12.19
C PHE A 241 -18.14 21.66 -10.88
N ARG A 242 -17.47 21.51 -9.72
CA ARG A 242 -18.03 21.88 -8.41
C ARG A 242 -18.40 23.36 -8.34
N GLU A 243 -17.54 24.23 -8.87
CA GLU A 243 -17.79 25.67 -8.90
C GLU A 243 -18.97 26.01 -9.81
N ALA A 244 -18.99 25.49 -11.03
CA ALA A 244 -20.04 25.79 -12.01
C ALA A 244 -21.40 25.17 -11.68
N ALA A 245 -21.41 24.00 -11.03
CA ALA A 245 -22.63 23.34 -10.56
C ALA A 245 -23.12 23.91 -9.21
N GLY A 246 -22.30 24.72 -8.53
CA GLY A 246 -22.63 25.36 -7.26
C GLY A 246 -23.92 26.17 -7.37
N GLY A 247 -24.90 25.86 -6.51
CA GLY A 247 -26.20 26.53 -6.52
C GLY A 247 -27.17 26.06 -7.63
N LEU A 248 -26.78 25.10 -8.47
CA LEU A 248 -27.66 24.46 -9.47
C LEU A 248 -28.07 23.03 -9.08
N VAL A 249 -27.51 22.50 -8.00
CA VAL A 249 -27.77 21.15 -7.49
C VAL A 249 -28.41 21.20 -6.10
N ASP A 250 -29.35 20.29 -5.86
CA ASP A 250 -30.04 20.09 -4.61
C ASP A 250 -29.19 19.24 -3.67
N GLY A 251 -28.35 19.92 -2.89
CA GLY A 251 -27.44 19.30 -1.93
C GLY A 251 -26.16 18.71 -2.55
N LEU A 252 -25.45 17.93 -1.73
CA LEU A 252 -24.25 17.23 -2.18
C LEU A 252 -24.64 15.95 -2.94
N PRO A 253 -23.86 15.54 -3.95
CA PRO A 253 -24.05 14.25 -4.59
C PRO A 253 -23.95 13.11 -3.57
N GLU A 254 -24.88 12.15 -3.65
CA GLU A 254 -24.79 10.89 -2.92
C GLU A 254 -23.80 9.98 -3.64
N THR A 255 -22.76 9.50 -2.95
CA THR A 255 -21.74 8.65 -3.54
C THR A 255 -21.66 7.31 -2.83
N GLU A 256 -21.64 6.23 -3.60
CA GLU A 256 -21.53 4.86 -3.12
C GLU A 256 -20.35 4.15 -3.80
N LEU A 257 -19.53 3.43 -3.04
CA LEU A 257 -18.52 2.52 -3.58
C LEU A 257 -19.16 1.14 -3.74
N LEU A 258 -18.94 0.51 -4.89
CA LEU A 258 -19.53 -0.77 -5.24
C LEU A 258 -18.49 -1.89 -5.19
N ASN A 259 -18.91 -3.03 -4.66
CA ASN A 259 -18.16 -4.27 -4.75
C ASN A 259 -18.71 -5.13 -5.90
N PRO A 260 -17.85 -5.87 -6.62
CA PRO A 260 -18.32 -6.82 -7.63
C PRO A 260 -19.16 -7.92 -6.96
N CYS A 261 -20.27 -8.30 -7.62
CA CYS A 261 -21.00 -9.50 -7.27
C CYS A 261 -20.32 -10.70 -7.94
N PRO A 262 -20.02 -11.79 -7.21
CA PRO A 262 -19.42 -13.00 -7.78
C PRO A 262 -20.34 -13.75 -8.74
#